data_AF-A0A6P0TPT0-F1
#
_entry.id   AF-A0A6P0TPT0-F1
#
_cell.length_a   1.000
_cell.length_b   1.000
_cell.length_c   1.000
_cell.angle_alpha   90.00
_cell.angle_beta   90.00
_cell.angle_gamma   90.00
#
_symmetry.space_group_name_H-M   'P 1'
#
loop_
_entity.id
_entity.type
_entity.pdbx_description
1 polymer ?
#
loop_
_entity_poly.entity_id
_entity_poly.type
_entity_poly.pdbx_seq_one_letter_code
_entity_poly.pdbx_strand_id
1 'polypeptide(L)'
;MIRSSAIKFDGKQIITTRFGTIPVIVHRPIPDGFVIKTATITKKADGYYLSFSLEDKSIPSLIPTDNIKTAVGIDVGLKEFLTTNTGETVSVPKFYRKSQSNLARKQKKLSRKEIGSNNWKKAR
;
A
#
# COMPACT_ATOMS: atom_id res chain seq x y z
N MET A 1 -9.95 -11.33 10.53
CA MET A 1 -10.18 -10.68 9.21
C MET A 1 -11.62 -10.97 8.81
N ILE A 2 -12.44 -9.95 8.58
CA ILE A 2 -13.80 -10.15 8.08
C ILE A 2 -13.76 -9.91 6.57
N ARG A 3 -14.01 -10.97 5.79
CA ARG A 3 -14.27 -10.88 4.35
C ARG A 3 -15.78 -10.99 4.18
N SER A 4 -16.41 -9.96 3.63
CA SER A 4 -17.83 -10.01 3.31
C SER A 4 -18.02 -9.59 1.87
N SER A 5 -18.70 -10.44 1.10
CA SER A 5 -19.01 -10.24 -0.31
C SER A 5 -20.06 -9.15 -0.55
N ALA A 6 -20.71 -8.67 0.51
CA ALA A 6 -21.80 -7.69 0.44
C ALA A 6 -21.44 -6.41 1.20
N ILE A 7 -20.31 -5.78 0.84
CA ILE A 7 -19.95 -4.45 1.31
C ILE A 7 -20.11 -3.48 0.14
N LYS A 8 -21.12 -2.60 0.21
CA LYS A 8 -21.30 -1.52 -0.74
C LYS A 8 -20.52 -0.30 -0.27
N PHE A 9 -20.02 0.49 -1.20
CA PHE A 9 -19.30 1.74 -0.92
C PHE A 9 -19.95 2.86 -1.71
N ASP A 10 -20.22 3.98 -1.04
CA ASP A 10 -20.92 5.14 -1.63
C ASP A 10 -20.01 6.36 -1.81
N GLY A 11 -18.70 6.21 -1.61
CA GLY A 11 -17.72 7.30 -1.68
C GLY A 11 -17.34 7.88 -0.32
N LYS A 12 -18.09 7.65 0.75
CA LYS A 12 -17.79 8.18 2.10
C LYS A 12 -17.96 7.16 3.22
N GLN A 13 -18.73 6.11 2.99
CA GLN A 13 -19.06 5.10 3.98
C GLN A 13 -19.19 3.75 3.30
N ILE A 14 -19.02 2.69 4.10
CA ILE A 14 -19.36 1.34 3.70
C ILE A 14 -20.68 0.93 4.30
N ILE A 15 -21.50 0.24 3.51
CA ILE A 15 -22.76 -0.35 3.94
C ILE A 15 -22.53 -1.84 4.02
N THR A 16 -22.68 -2.38 5.22
CA THR A 16 -22.48 -3.80 5.52
C THR A 16 -23.78 -4.40 6.03
N THR A 17 -24.06 -5.65 5.67
CA THR A 17 -25.27 -6.33 6.15
C THR A 17 -25.27 -6.55 7.66
N ARG A 18 -24.08 -6.72 8.28
CA ARG A 18 -23.95 -7.08 9.70
C ARG A 18 -23.76 -5.90 10.64
N PHE A 19 -23.05 -4.85 10.21
CA PHE A 19 -22.67 -3.73 11.07
C PHE A 19 -23.33 -2.42 10.63
N GLY A 20 -24.24 -2.48 9.65
CA GLY A 20 -24.87 -1.31 9.08
C GLY A 20 -23.88 -0.44 8.34
N THR A 21 -24.13 0.87 8.39
CA THR A 21 -23.36 1.91 7.70
C THR A 21 -22.22 2.42 8.58
N ILE A 22 -21.01 2.39 8.04
CA ILE A 22 -19.79 2.82 8.75
C ILE A 22 -19.09 3.89 7.91
N PRO A 23 -18.89 5.12 8.42
CA PRO A 23 -18.12 6.14 7.72
C PRO A 23 -16.64 5.75 7.61
N VAL A 24 -16.01 6.08 6.50
CA VAL A 24 -14.62 5.72 6.22
C VAL A 24 -13.83 6.94 5.73
N ILE A 25 -12.56 7.01 6.13
CA ILE A 25 -11.62 7.99 5.58
C ILE A 25 -11.12 7.44 4.26
N VAL A 26 -11.51 8.07 3.16
CA VAL A 26 -11.14 7.66 1.81
C VAL A 26 -9.84 8.33 1.41
N HIS A 27 -8.73 7.58 1.53
CA HIS A 27 -7.41 8.11 1.19
C HIS A 27 -7.17 8.26 -0.33
N ARG A 28 -7.87 7.46 -1.15
CA ARG A 28 -7.75 7.49 -2.61
C ARG A 28 -9.12 7.27 -3.24
N PRO A 29 -9.53 8.07 -4.23
CA PRO A 29 -10.74 7.80 -4.99
C PRO A 29 -10.61 6.48 -5.75
N ILE A 30 -11.75 5.82 -5.98
CA ILE A 30 -11.79 4.64 -6.86
C ILE A 30 -11.67 5.14 -8.30
N PRO A 31 -10.72 4.65 -9.10
CA PRO A 31 -10.57 5.11 -10.49
C PRO A 31 -11.77 4.71 -11.36
N ASP A 32 -12.02 5.49 -12.40
CA ASP A 32 -13.11 5.23 -13.34
C ASP A 32 -12.93 3.89 -14.07
N GLY A 33 -14.02 3.14 -14.24
CA GLY A 33 -14.02 1.83 -14.89
C GLY A 33 -13.63 0.65 -13.99
N PHE A 34 -13.22 0.89 -12.74
CA PHE A 34 -12.87 -0.16 -11.78
C PHE A 34 -14.10 -0.65 -11.02
N VAL A 35 -14.16 -1.97 -10.79
CA VAL A 35 -15.24 -2.61 -10.01
C VAL A 35 -14.70 -3.08 -8.67
N ILE A 36 -15.37 -2.74 -7.57
CA ILE A 36 -14.99 -3.25 -6.24
C ILE A 36 -15.41 -4.72 -6.14
N LYS A 37 -14.43 -5.62 -5.97
CA LYS A 37 -14.67 -7.07 -5.80
C LYS A 37 -14.83 -7.47 -4.35
N THR A 38 -13.95 -6.96 -3.50
CA THR A 38 -13.95 -7.30 -2.08
C THR A 38 -13.56 -6.09 -1.25
N ALA A 39 -14.11 -6.01 -0.05
CA ALA A 39 -13.69 -5.08 0.98
C ALA A 39 -13.24 -5.88 2.21
N THR A 40 -12.05 -5.59 2.70
CA THR A 40 -11.45 -6.27 3.84
C THR A 40 -11.22 -5.28 4.98
N ILE A 41 -11.77 -5.59 6.16
CA ILE A 41 -11.53 -4.84 7.38
C ILE A 41 -10.45 -5.54 8.21
N THR A 42 -9.39 -4.81 8.52
CA THR A 42 -8.24 -5.28 9.33
C THR A 42 -8.08 -4.40 10.56
N LYS A 43 -8.00 -5.02 11.74
CA LYS A 43 -7.63 -4.36 12.99
C LYS A 43 -6.11 -4.43 13.17
N LYS A 44 -5.48 -3.29 13.42
CA LYS A 44 -4.08 -3.13 13.81
C LYS A 44 -4.00 -2.43 15.17
N ALA A 45 -2.79 -2.30 15.72
CA ALA A 45 -2.57 -1.63 17.01
C ALA A 45 -2.99 -0.15 17.00
N ASP A 46 -2.93 0.49 15.83
CA ASP A 46 -3.24 1.91 15.59
C ASP A 46 -4.65 2.17 15.05
N GLY A 47 -5.46 1.13 14.81
CA GLY A 47 -6.86 1.29 14.43
C GLY A 47 -7.39 0.25 13.46
N TYR A 48 -8.53 0.57 12.84
CA TYR A 48 -9.17 -0.26 11.83
C TYR A 48 -8.90 0.30 10.44
N TYR A 49 -8.60 -0.60 9.50
CA TYR A 49 -8.28 -0.27 8.12
C TYR A 49 -9.23 -0.99 7.19
N LEU A 50 -9.68 -0.29 6.16
CA LEU A 50 -10.46 -0.82 5.07
C LEU A 50 -9.60 -0.90 3.80
N SER A 51 -9.55 -2.08 3.19
CA SER A 51 -8.89 -2.27 1.90
C SER A 51 -9.89 -2.78 0.87
N PHE A 52 -9.95 -2.11 -0.27
CA PHE A 52 -10.72 -2.56 -1.43
C PHE A 52 -9.81 -3.32 -2.40
N SER A 53 -10.29 -4.47 -2.87
CA SER A 53 -9.75 -5.12 -4.07
C SER A 53 -10.58 -4.67 -5.26
N LEU A 54 -9.93 -4.12 -6.27
CA LEU A 54 -10.57 -3.62 -7.47
C LEU A 54 -10.28 -4.56 -8.64
N GLU A 55 -11.24 -4.70 -9.55
CA GLU A 55 -11.10 -5.37 -10.83
C GLU A 55 -11.09 -4.31 -11.93
N ASP A 56 -10.05 -4.35 -12.75
CA ASP A 56 -9.91 -3.54 -13.95
C ASP A 56 -10.23 -4.40 -15.17
N LYS A 57 -11.30 -4.05 -15.88
CA LYS A 57 -11.74 -4.79 -17.08
C LYS A 57 -11.02 -4.34 -18.36
N SER A 58 -10.23 -3.27 -18.30
CA SER A 58 -9.47 -2.77 -19.44
C SER A 58 -8.18 -3.57 -19.68
N ILE A 59 -7.75 -4.39 -18.70
CA ILE A 59 -6.55 -5.20 -18.82
C ILE A 59 -6.77 -6.26 -19.92
N PRO A 60 -5.99 -6.23 -21.01
CA PRO A 60 -6.14 -7.19 -22.10
C PRO A 60 -5.74 -8.60 -21.65
N SER A 61 -6.32 -9.62 -22.30
CA SER A 61 -5.88 -11.00 -22.11
C SER A 61 -4.44 -11.18 -22.59
N LEU A 62 -3.70 -12.08 -21.93
CA LEU A 62 -2.36 -12.45 -22.37
C LEU A 62 -2.39 -12.92 -23.84
N ILE A 63 -1.46 -12.40 -24.63
CA ILE A 63 -1.24 -12.87 -25.99
C ILE A 63 -0.52 -14.23 -25.95
N PRO A 64 -0.80 -15.16 -26.89
CA PRO A 64 -0.04 -16.39 -27.03
C PRO A 64 1.44 -16.10 -27.22
N THR A 65 2.30 -16.92 -26.61
CA THR A 65 3.76 -16.76 -26.63
C THR A 65 4.33 -16.74 -28.05
N ASP A 66 3.71 -17.48 -28.98
CA ASP A 66 4.11 -17.55 -30.39
C ASP A 66 4.01 -16.20 -31.13
N ASN A 67 3.26 -15.24 -30.57
CA ASN A 67 3.11 -13.89 -31.14
C ASN A 67 4.13 -12.88 -30.56
N ILE A 68 5.02 -13.30 -29.65
CA ILE A 68 6.01 -12.44 -29.03
C ILE A 68 7.20 -12.26 -29.99
N LYS A 69 7.38 -11.04 -30.50
CA LYS A 69 8.46 -10.70 -31.47
C LYS A 69 9.79 -10.33 -30.82
N THR A 70 9.77 -9.97 -29.54
CA THR A 70 10.91 -9.39 -28.83
C THR A 70 10.87 -9.79 -27.37
N ALA A 71 12.04 -9.98 -26.76
CA ALA A 71 12.19 -10.21 -25.34
C ALA A 71 13.18 -9.19 -24.75
N VAL A 72 12.89 -8.71 -23.54
CA VAL A 72 13.78 -7.83 -22.78
C VAL A 72 14.28 -8.61 -21.57
N GLY A 73 15.60 -8.74 -21.46
CA GLY A 73 16.24 -9.29 -20.28
C GLY A 73 16.23 -8.25 -19.17
N ILE A 74 15.76 -8.62 -17.99
CA ILE A 74 15.67 -7.75 -16.81
C ILE A 74 16.52 -8.37 -15.70
N ASP A 75 17.50 -7.61 -15.21
CA ASP A 75 18.25 -7.92 -14.00
C ASP A 75 17.84 -6.98 -12.86
N VAL A 76 17.61 -7.52 -11.67
CA VAL A 76 17.17 -6.76 -10.49
C VAL A 76 18.29 -6.68 -9.47
N GLY A 77 18.62 -5.46 -9.02
CA GLY A 77 19.83 -5.23 -8.24
C GLY A 77 19.64 -4.35 -7.00
N LEU A 78 20.72 -4.27 -6.21
CA LEU A 78 20.82 -3.36 -5.06
C LEU A 78 21.38 -1.98 -5.43
N LYS A 79 22.12 -1.90 -6.54
CA LYS A 79 22.67 -0.65 -7.08
C LYS A 79 21.59 0.07 -7.90
N GLU A 80 21.06 -0.61 -8.91
CA GLU A 80 19.91 -0.21 -9.71
C GLU A 80 18.75 -1.17 -9.42
N PHE A 81 17.51 -0.66 -9.34
CA PHE A 81 16.33 -1.48 -9.08
C PHE A 81 16.11 -2.50 -10.19
N LEU A 82 16.32 -2.06 -11.42
CA LEU A 82 16.17 -2.86 -12.62
C LEU A 82 17.15 -2.34 -13.69
N THR A 83 17.80 -3.25 -14.40
CA THR A 83 18.61 -2.97 -15.59
C THR A 83 18.13 -3.86 -16.74
N THR A 84 17.93 -3.27 -17.92
CA THR A 84 17.57 -4.01 -19.13
C THR A 84 18.80 -4.46 -19.90
N ASN A 85 18.67 -5.46 -20.77
CA ASN A 85 19.73 -5.85 -21.71
C ASN A 85 20.09 -4.76 -22.75
N THR A 86 19.27 -3.70 -22.87
CA THR A 86 19.55 -2.51 -23.69
C THR A 86 20.32 -1.43 -22.92
N GLY A 87 20.61 -1.66 -21.62
CA GLY A 87 21.35 -0.73 -20.76
C GLY A 87 20.48 0.33 -20.07
N GLU A 88 19.16 0.27 -20.22
CA GLU A 88 18.25 1.15 -19.48
C GLU A 88 18.20 0.75 -18.00
N THR A 89 18.24 1.73 -17.11
CA THR A 89 18.28 1.50 -15.67
C THR A 89 17.19 2.27 -14.93
N VAL A 90 16.57 1.63 -13.94
CA VAL A 90 15.68 2.27 -12.98
C VAL A 90 16.38 2.34 -11.63
N SER A 91 16.51 3.54 -11.06
CA SER A 91 17.18 3.73 -9.77
C SER A 91 16.41 3.11 -8.60
N VAL A 92 17.13 2.62 -7.58
CA VAL A 92 16.49 2.08 -6.36
C VAL A 92 15.80 3.18 -5.55
N PRO A 93 14.47 3.09 -5.32
CA PRO A 93 13.80 4.01 -4.43
C PRO A 93 14.25 3.76 -2.98
N LYS A 94 14.89 4.76 -2.36
CA LYS A 94 15.48 4.64 -1.01
C LYS A 94 14.47 4.87 0.13
N PHE A 95 13.19 4.51 -0.05
CA PHE A 95 12.13 4.76 0.94
C PHE A 95 12.44 4.13 2.30
N TYR A 96 12.83 2.85 2.29
CA TYR A 96 13.18 2.15 3.53
C TYR A 96 14.34 2.82 4.26
N ARG A 97 15.42 3.19 3.56
CA ARG A 97 16.59 3.82 4.17
C ARG A 97 16.27 5.21 4.75
N LYS A 98 15.43 5.98 4.06
CA LYS A 98 14.93 7.27 4.55
C LYS A 98 14.07 7.09 5.82
N SER A 99 13.15 6.13 5.81
CA SER A 99 12.32 5.81 6.97
C SER A 99 13.15 5.28 8.15
N GLN A 100 14.13 4.42 7.88
CA GLN A 100 15.05 3.87 8.88
C GLN A 100 15.89 4.97 9.54
N SER A 101 16.48 5.88 8.74
CA SER A 101 17.25 7.02 9.26
C SER A 101 16.39 7.94 10.12
N ASN A 102 15.15 8.22 9.68
CA ASN A 102 14.20 8.99 10.47
C ASN A 102 13.81 8.30 11.78
N LEU A 103 13.57 6.99 11.76
CA LEU A 103 13.24 6.21 12.94
C LEU A 103 14.41 6.20 13.94
N ALA A 104 15.63 5.92 13.47
CA ALA A 104 16.83 5.93 14.30
C ALA A 104 17.05 7.30 14.98
N ARG A 105 16.83 8.40 14.24
CA ARG A 105 16.88 9.76 14.79
C ARG A 105 15.85 9.97 15.90
N LYS A 106 14.60 9.52 15.69
CA LYS A 106 13.53 9.63 16.71
C LYS A 106 13.86 8.78 17.95
N GLN A 107 14.30 7.54 17.76
CA GLN A 107 14.70 6.64 18.84
C GLN A 107 15.86 7.21 19.66
N LYS A 108 16.90 7.78 19.02
CA LYS A 108 18.02 8.46 19.70
C LYS A 108 17.56 9.70 20.49
N LYS A 109 16.59 10.45 19.97
CA LYS A 109 16.01 11.59 20.70
C LYS A 109 15.20 11.12 21.91
N LEU A 110 14.47 10.01 21.78
CA LEU A 110 13.70 9.42 22.87
C LEU A 110 14.61 8.87 23.99
N SER A 111 15.68 8.15 23.65
CA SER A 111 16.58 7.53 24.63
C SER A 111 17.34 8.53 25.50
N ARG A 112 17.55 9.75 25.01
CA ARG A 112 18.20 10.85 25.75
C ARG A 112 17.27 11.61 26.69
N LYS A 113 15.96 11.31 26.67
CA LYS A 113 14.97 11.99 27.51
C LYS A 113 14.76 11.19 28.79
N GLU A 114 14.61 11.89 29.90
CA GLU A 114 14.26 11.31 31.19
C GLU A 114 12.91 10.58 31.11
N ILE A 115 12.92 9.29 31.41
CA ILE A 115 11.74 8.42 31.36
C ILE A 115 10.65 9.01 32.26
N GLY A 116 9.42 9.09 31.74
CA GLY A 116 8.28 9.63 32.49
C GLY A 116 8.10 11.15 32.41
N SER A 117 9.12 11.92 32.02
CA SER A 117 8.99 13.37 31.81
C SER A 117 7.97 13.72 30.71
N ASN A 118 7.37 14.91 30.77
CA ASN A 118 6.46 15.40 29.72
C ASN A 118 7.11 15.39 28.33
N ASN A 119 8.40 15.70 28.30
CA ASN A 119 9.22 15.70 27.10
C ASN A 119 9.47 14.29 26.54
N TRP A 120 9.56 13.27 27.38
CA TRP A 120 9.65 11.86 27.00
C TRP A 120 8.31 11.33 26.49
N LYS A 121 7.21 11.61 27.20
CA LYS A 121 5.85 11.24 26.78
C LYS A 121 5.50 11.80 25.40
N LYS A 122 5.90 13.04 25.09
CA LYS A 122 5.69 13.66 23.76
C LYS A 122 6.52 13.02 22.64
N ALA A 123 7.63 12.37 22.97
CA ALA A 123 8.55 11.78 21.99
C ALA A 123 8.40 10.27 21.82
N ARG A 124 7.67 9.62 22.74
CA ARG A 124 7.28 8.21 22.71
C ARG A 124 6.08 8.02 21.78
#